data_AF-A0AAU0GWW1-F1
#
_entry.id   AF-A0AAU0GWW1-F1
#
_cell.length_a   1.000
_cell.length_b   1.000
_cell.length_c   1.000
_cell.angle_alpha   90.00
_cell.angle_beta   90.00
_cell.angle_gamma   90.00
#
_symmetry.space_group_name_H-M   'P 1'
#
loop_
_entity.id
_entity.type
_entity.pdbx_description
1 polymer ?
#
loop_
_entity_poly.entity_id
_entity_poly.type
_entity_poly.pdbx_seq_one_letter_code
_entity_poly.pdbx_strand_id
1 'polypeptide(L)'
;MPVWGYFYCCVFLLSCCFGLFDKNRLRRPYQPAGEILDCLCGILIFLIAFSVVQFEFSATISSLCFIYTLAWSYHAHRHYLDYKKFKSDIHKTAIAEHEKLFEKISEINERAIEDGVDPSELESIEQTYDFDQIEKEAHFFYIGTVVVILIILIPYLYVYLKSVGLSGS
;
A
#
# COMPACT_ATOMS: atom_id res chain seq x y z
N MET A 1 8.02 13.63 -22.96
CA MET A 1 7.95 13.35 -21.51
C MET A 1 9.27 12.72 -21.06
N PRO A 2 9.85 13.16 -19.94
CA PRO A 2 11.03 12.52 -19.39
C PRO A 2 10.69 11.11 -18.88
N VAL A 3 11.67 10.19 -18.93
CA VAL A 3 11.48 8.74 -18.64
C VAL A 3 10.83 8.49 -17.28
N TRP A 4 11.16 9.31 -16.27
CA TRP A 4 10.59 9.20 -14.93
C TRP A 4 9.08 9.52 -14.86
N GLY A 5 8.54 10.28 -15.82
CA GLY A 5 7.10 10.52 -15.93
C GLY A 5 6.31 9.26 -16.31
N TYR A 6 6.86 8.43 -17.20
CA TYR A 6 6.27 7.13 -17.55
C TYR A 6 6.31 6.18 -16.36
N PHE A 7 7.42 6.15 -15.63
CA PHE A 7 7.53 5.39 -14.39
C PHE A 7 6.44 5.78 -13.38
N TYR A 8 6.18 7.08 -13.21
CA TYR A 8 5.12 7.57 -12.33
C TYR A 8 3.71 7.17 -12.79
N CYS A 9 3.41 7.27 -14.08
CA CYS A 9 2.14 6.79 -14.62
C CYS A 9 1.97 5.28 -14.37
N CYS A 10 3.03 4.49 -14.52
CA CYS A 10 3.01 3.07 -14.17
C CYS A 10 2.75 2.85 -12.67
N VAL A 11 3.35 3.65 -11.78
CA VAL A 11 3.07 3.60 -10.34
C VAL A 11 1.60 3.85 -10.05
N PHE A 12 0.99 4.91 -10.62
CA PHE A 12 -0.44 5.20 -10.45
C PHE A 12 -1.34 4.06 -10.96
N LEU A 13 -1.03 3.51 -12.14
CA LEU A 13 -1.76 2.37 -12.70
C LEU A 13 -1.66 1.13 -11.81
N LEU A 14 -0.46 0.81 -11.32
CA LEU A 14 -0.25 -0.32 -10.41
C LEU A 14 -0.98 -0.09 -9.09
N SER A 15 -0.89 1.09 -8.50
CA SER A 15 -1.61 1.46 -7.26
C SER A 15 -3.12 1.32 -7.42
N CYS A 16 -3.68 1.77 -8.54
CA CYS A 16 -5.10 1.60 -8.87
C CYS A 16 -5.49 0.12 -8.99
N CYS A 17 -4.69 -0.67 -9.74
CA CYS A 17 -4.90 -2.12 -9.87
C CYS A 17 -4.86 -2.82 -8.51
N PHE A 18 -3.86 -2.55 -7.67
CA PHE A 18 -3.79 -3.10 -6.32
C PHE A 18 -5.03 -2.71 -5.48
N GLY A 19 -5.46 -1.45 -5.54
CA GLY A 19 -6.66 -0.97 -4.84
C GLY A 19 -7.96 -1.65 -5.29
N LEU A 20 -8.07 -1.99 -6.58
CA LEU A 20 -9.23 -2.69 -7.17
C LEU A 20 -9.24 -4.19 -6.86
N PHE A 21 -8.08 -4.85 -6.81
CA PHE A 21 -7.97 -6.29 -6.62
C PHE A 21 -7.77 -6.71 -5.16
N ASP A 22 -7.56 -5.77 -4.24
CA ASP A 22 -7.53 -6.06 -2.81
C ASP A 22 -8.87 -6.67 -2.36
N LYS A 23 -8.82 -7.93 -1.94
CA LYS A 23 -9.96 -8.72 -1.47
C LYS A 23 -10.27 -8.47 0.01
N ASN A 24 -9.32 -7.89 0.75
CA ASN A 24 -9.43 -7.63 2.20
C ASN A 24 -10.01 -6.24 2.49
N ARG A 25 -10.26 -5.41 1.46
CA ARG A 25 -10.95 -4.13 1.60
C ARG A 25 -12.47 -4.30 1.57
N LEU A 26 -13.15 -3.61 2.50
CA LEU A 26 -14.59 -3.32 2.41
C LEU A 26 -14.86 -2.54 1.13
N ARG A 27 -15.21 -3.24 0.03
CA ARG A 27 -15.53 -2.65 -1.26
C ARG A 27 -16.83 -1.88 -1.14
N ARG A 28 -16.73 -0.60 -0.81
CA ARG A 28 -17.87 0.30 -0.94
C ARG A 28 -18.19 0.45 -2.44
N PRO A 29 -19.47 0.56 -2.83
CA PRO A 29 -19.86 0.59 -4.25
C PRO A 29 -19.15 1.68 -5.07
N TYR A 30 -18.79 2.80 -4.44
CA TYR A 30 -18.12 3.93 -5.08
C TYR A 30 -16.59 3.80 -5.17
N GLN A 31 -15.98 2.83 -4.48
CA GLN A 31 -14.53 2.73 -4.40
C GLN A 31 -13.87 2.49 -5.77
N PRO A 32 -14.37 1.58 -6.64
CA PRO A 32 -13.77 1.38 -7.96
C PRO A 32 -13.78 2.66 -8.81
N ALA A 33 -14.88 3.42 -8.76
CA ALA A 33 -14.98 4.68 -9.48
C ALA A 33 -13.99 5.72 -8.97
N GLY A 34 -13.76 5.77 -7.65
CA GLY A 34 -12.80 6.69 -7.08
C GLY A 34 -11.33 6.34 -7.37
N GLU A 35 -10.96 5.06 -7.29
CA GLU A 35 -9.60 4.62 -7.65
C GLU A 35 -9.29 4.87 -9.14
N ILE A 36 -10.26 4.67 -10.03
CA ILE A 36 -10.12 4.96 -11.45
C ILE A 36 -9.98 6.47 -11.68
N LEU A 37 -10.84 7.28 -11.05
CA LEU A 37 -10.79 8.72 -11.20
C LEU A 37 -9.49 9.31 -10.64
N ASP A 38 -8.96 8.77 -9.55
CA ASP A 38 -7.68 9.18 -8.98
C ASP A 38 -6.52 8.89 -9.93
N CYS A 39 -6.49 7.69 -10.50
CA CYS A 39 -5.51 7.32 -11.51
C CYS A 39 -5.58 8.24 -12.75
N LEU A 40 -6.78 8.56 -13.22
CA LEU A 40 -6.98 9.46 -14.35
C LEU A 40 -6.51 10.89 -14.02
N CYS A 41 -6.82 11.38 -12.81
CA CYS A 41 -6.38 12.69 -12.33
C CYS A 41 -4.86 12.79 -12.25
N GLY A 42 -4.20 11.77 -11.70
CA GLY A 42 -2.74 11.66 -11.67
C GLY A 42 -2.14 11.73 -13.07
N ILE A 43 -2.59 10.87 -13.99
CA ILE A 43 -2.11 10.84 -15.38
C ILE A 43 -2.34 12.19 -16.09
N LEU A 44 -3.50 12.81 -15.90
CA LEU A 44 -3.85 14.06 -16.57
C LEU A 44 -2.92 15.21 -16.19
N ILE A 45 -2.54 15.32 -14.92
CA ILE A 45 -1.57 16.32 -14.46
C ILE A 45 -0.21 16.14 -15.14
N PHE A 46 0.25 14.89 -15.33
CA PHE A 46 1.48 14.60 -16.06
C PHE A 46 1.36 15.01 -17.54
N LEU A 47 0.25 14.68 -18.20
CA LEU A 47 0.04 15.03 -19.60
C LEU A 47 0.04 16.54 -19.81
N ILE A 48 -0.57 17.30 -18.89
CA ILE A 48 -0.58 18.78 -18.91
C ILE A 48 0.84 19.33 -18.65
N ALA A 49 1.51 18.85 -17.60
CA ALA A 49 2.85 19.31 -17.20
C ALA A 49 3.92 19.20 -18.29
N PHE A 50 3.81 18.18 -19.14
CA PHE A 50 4.75 17.95 -20.25
C PHE A 50 4.18 18.33 -21.60
N SER A 51 3.10 19.13 -21.62
CA SER A 51 2.47 19.66 -22.84
C SER A 51 2.09 18.60 -23.86
N VAL A 52 1.77 17.38 -23.40
CA VAL A 52 1.26 16.29 -24.27
C VAL A 52 -0.19 16.56 -24.63
N VAL A 53 -0.94 17.16 -23.70
CA VAL A 53 -2.29 17.69 -23.93
C VAL A 53 -2.33 19.15 -23.51
N GLN A 54 -3.07 19.96 -24.24
CA GLN A 54 -3.28 21.37 -23.93
C GLN A 54 -4.79 21.66 -23.97
N PHE A 55 -5.30 22.06 -22.81
CA PHE A 55 -6.67 22.55 -22.66
C PHE A 55 -6.64 24.07 -22.45
N GLU A 56 -7.72 24.74 -22.84
CA GLU A 56 -7.92 26.18 -22.58
C GLU A 56 -7.75 26.52 -21.09
N PHE A 57 -8.23 25.64 -20.20
CA PHE A 57 -8.18 25.81 -18.75
C PHE A 57 -7.22 24.80 -18.06
N SER A 58 -6.06 24.54 -18.66
CA SER A 58 -5.09 23.53 -18.17
C SER A 58 -4.70 23.69 -16.69
N ALA A 59 -4.49 24.92 -16.21
CA ALA A 59 -4.15 25.19 -14.81
C ALA A 59 -5.31 24.87 -13.84
N THR A 60 -6.54 25.15 -14.26
CA THR A 60 -7.75 24.85 -13.47
C THR A 60 -7.98 23.34 -13.41
N ILE A 61 -7.87 22.65 -14.55
CA ILE A 61 -8.07 21.20 -14.64
C ILE A 61 -7.03 20.47 -13.80
N SER A 62 -5.74 20.80 -13.95
CA SER A 62 -4.68 20.20 -13.15
C SER A 62 -4.85 20.44 -11.65
N SER A 63 -5.30 21.64 -11.24
CA SER A 63 -5.59 21.94 -9.83
C SER A 63 -6.76 21.12 -9.27
N LEU A 64 -7.83 20.95 -10.05
CA LEU A 64 -8.96 20.10 -9.65
C LEU A 64 -8.54 18.63 -9.51
N CYS A 65 -7.75 18.12 -10.45
CA CYS A 65 -7.18 16.78 -10.38
C CYS A 65 -6.28 16.62 -9.16
N PHE A 66 -5.45 17.62 -8.84
CA PHE A 66 -4.53 17.56 -7.71
C PHE A 66 -5.29 17.52 -6.38
N ILE A 67 -6.30 18.39 -6.23
CA ILE A 67 -7.19 18.41 -5.06
C ILE A 67 -7.92 17.07 -4.92
N TYR A 68 -8.44 16.52 -6.03
CA TYR A 68 -9.10 15.23 -6.02
C TYR A 68 -8.17 14.12 -5.52
N THR A 69 -6.96 14.02 -6.07
CA THR A 69 -5.98 12.99 -5.66
C THR A 69 -5.58 13.12 -4.21
N LEU A 70 -5.38 14.34 -3.70
CA LEU A 70 -5.09 14.55 -2.28
C LEU A 70 -6.29 14.17 -1.39
N ALA A 71 -7.51 14.55 -1.78
CA ALA A 71 -8.72 14.22 -1.03
C ALA A 71 -8.98 12.71 -1.01
N TRP A 72 -8.77 12.03 -2.15
CA TRP A 72 -8.90 10.58 -2.27
C TRP A 72 -7.80 9.86 -1.49
N SER A 73 -6.55 10.32 -1.58
CA SER A 73 -5.43 9.79 -0.79
C SER A 73 -5.64 9.97 0.71
N TYR A 74 -6.21 11.10 1.15
CA TYR A 74 -6.56 11.33 2.56
C TYR A 74 -7.72 10.43 3.02
N HIS A 75 -8.77 10.31 2.20
CA HIS A 75 -9.88 9.38 2.45
C HIS A 75 -9.36 7.95 2.57
N ALA A 76 -8.47 7.55 1.66
CA ALA A 76 -7.79 6.28 1.69
C ALA A 76 -6.94 6.13 2.97
N HIS A 77 -6.11 7.11 3.31
CA HIS A 77 -5.30 7.09 4.53
C HIS A 77 -6.15 6.87 5.78
N ARG A 78 -7.25 7.61 5.94
CA ARG A 78 -8.15 7.51 7.10
C ARG A 78 -8.80 6.12 7.24
N HIS A 79 -9.02 5.42 6.14
CA HIS A 79 -9.67 4.11 6.15
C HIS A 79 -8.71 2.92 6.07
N TYR A 80 -7.46 3.13 5.64
CA TYR A 80 -6.52 2.08 5.30
C TYR A 80 -5.15 2.19 5.98
N LEU A 81 -4.69 3.40 6.35
CA LEU A 81 -3.39 3.66 6.98
C LEU A 81 -3.56 4.12 8.45
N ASP A 82 -4.63 3.68 9.11
CA ASP A 82 -4.76 3.83 10.56
C ASP A 82 -3.79 2.86 11.25
N TYR A 83 -2.87 3.39 12.07
CA TYR A 83 -1.92 2.59 12.82
C TYR A 83 -2.60 1.48 13.65
N LYS A 84 -3.80 1.73 14.20
CA LYS A 84 -4.52 0.70 14.97
C LYS A 84 -4.91 -0.49 14.11
N LYS A 85 -5.34 -0.23 12.87
CA LYS A 85 -5.68 -1.26 11.90
C LYS A 85 -4.42 -1.98 11.42
N PHE A 86 -3.39 -1.21 11.10
CA PHE A 86 -2.09 -1.72 10.68
C PHE A 86 -1.46 -2.67 11.71
N LYS A 87 -1.46 -2.25 12.99
CA LYS A 87 -1.09 -3.10 14.14
C LYS A 87 -1.95 -4.35 14.18
N SER A 88 -3.29 -4.22 14.14
CA SER A 88 -4.17 -5.39 14.19
C SER A 88 -3.91 -6.39 13.07
N ASP A 89 -3.61 -5.93 11.85
CA ASP A 89 -3.41 -6.81 10.70
C ASP A 89 -2.06 -7.55 10.79
N ILE A 90 -1.00 -6.88 11.25
CA ILE A 90 0.29 -7.53 11.52
C ILE A 90 0.17 -8.56 12.63
N HIS A 91 -0.47 -8.19 13.75
CA HIS A 91 -0.65 -9.12 14.87
C HIS A 91 -1.46 -10.36 14.43
N LYS A 92 -2.54 -10.18 13.66
CA LYS A 92 -3.32 -11.31 13.12
C LYS A 92 -2.51 -12.19 12.16
N THR A 93 -1.71 -11.58 11.29
CA THR A 93 -0.87 -12.32 10.33
C THR A 93 0.19 -13.12 11.06
N ALA A 94 0.86 -12.52 12.04
CA ALA A 94 1.86 -13.20 12.87
C ALA A 94 1.26 -14.39 13.64
N ILE A 95 0.07 -14.22 14.23
CA ILE A 95 -0.64 -15.32 14.90
C ILE A 95 -0.97 -16.44 13.91
N ALA A 96 -1.54 -16.11 12.74
CA ALA A 96 -1.93 -17.11 11.75
C ALA A 96 -0.73 -17.85 11.12
N GLU A 97 0.41 -17.16 10.91
CA GLU A 97 1.65 -17.80 10.47
C GLU A 97 2.22 -18.72 11.55
N HIS A 98 2.17 -18.30 12.80
CA HIS A 98 2.61 -19.10 13.94
C HIS A 98 1.72 -20.35 14.15
N GLU A 99 0.40 -20.24 13.99
CA GLU A 99 -0.53 -21.37 14.01
C GLU A 99 -0.21 -22.38 12.90
N LYS A 100 0.01 -21.91 11.67
CA LYS A 100 0.40 -22.79 10.54
C LYS A 100 1.73 -23.48 10.74
N LEU A 101 2.70 -22.79 11.35
CA LEU A 101 4.00 -23.39 11.67
C LEU A 101 3.83 -24.50 12.71
N PHE A 102 3.00 -24.25 13.73
CA PHE A 102 2.69 -25.21 14.76
C PHE A 102 1.96 -26.45 14.21
N GLU A 103 0.93 -26.27 13.38
CA GLU A 103 0.23 -27.38 12.71
C GLU A 103 1.21 -28.25 11.90
N LYS A 104 2.10 -27.62 11.10
CA LYS A 104 3.10 -28.36 10.34
C LYS A 104 4.05 -29.17 11.21
N ILE A 105 4.50 -28.59 12.32
CA ILE A 105 5.47 -29.28 13.20
C ILE A 105 4.76 -30.37 14.00
N SER A 106 3.50 -30.16 14.38
CA SER A 106 2.66 -31.23 14.93
C SER A 106 2.47 -32.39 13.95
N GLU A 107 2.17 -32.12 12.67
CA GLU A 107 2.05 -33.15 11.64
C GLU A 107 3.37 -33.91 11.40
N ILE A 108 4.51 -33.20 11.42
CA ILE A 108 5.83 -33.83 11.28
C ILE A 108 6.14 -34.71 12.48
N ASN A 109 5.88 -34.21 13.70
CA ASN A 109 6.10 -34.95 14.94
C ASN A 109 5.19 -36.19 15.01
N GLU A 110 3.92 -36.08 14.60
CA GLU A 110 2.99 -37.22 14.56
C GLU A 110 3.50 -38.33 13.62
N ARG A 111 3.95 -37.97 12.40
CA ARG A 111 4.56 -38.93 11.46
C ARG A 111 5.84 -39.54 12.00
N ALA A 112 6.69 -38.76 12.66
CA ALA A 112 7.93 -39.26 13.25
C ALA A 112 7.66 -40.28 14.37
N ILE A 113 6.61 -40.08 15.17
CA ILE A 113 6.16 -41.05 16.18
C ILE A 113 5.66 -42.33 15.51
N GLU A 114 4.88 -42.22 14.42
CA GLU A 114 4.44 -43.39 13.62
C GLU A 114 5.63 -44.17 13.05
N ASP A 115 6.69 -43.48 12.65
CA ASP A 115 7.96 -44.06 12.17
C ASP A 115 8.87 -44.61 13.29
N GLY A 116 8.44 -44.50 14.56
CA GLY A 116 9.10 -45.10 15.72
C GLY A 116 10.14 -44.23 16.42
N VAL A 117 10.16 -42.91 16.16
CA VAL A 117 11.01 -41.95 16.88
C VAL A 117 10.46 -41.74 18.29
N ASP A 118 11.34 -41.67 19.29
CA ASP A 118 10.97 -41.41 20.68
C ASP A 118 10.39 -39.98 20.81
N PRO A 119 9.17 -39.80 21.37
CA PRO A 119 8.58 -38.48 21.58
C PRO A 119 9.45 -37.50 22.37
N SER A 120 10.37 -38.00 23.20
CA SER A 120 11.31 -37.18 23.97
C SER A 120 12.44 -36.57 23.12
N GLU A 121 12.65 -37.05 21.89
CA GLU A 121 13.60 -36.50 20.92
C GLU A 121 12.97 -35.47 19.97
N LEU A 122 11.64 -35.28 20.04
CA LEU A 122 10.91 -34.36 19.17
C LEU A 122 10.93 -32.92 19.71
N GLU A 123 10.99 -31.98 18.79
CA GLU A 123 11.06 -30.55 19.11
C GLU A 123 9.70 -30.09 19.67
N SER A 124 9.67 -29.75 20.98
CA SER A 124 8.51 -29.16 21.62
C SER A 124 8.51 -27.65 21.38
N ILE A 125 7.56 -27.16 20.59
CA ILE A 125 7.39 -25.71 20.40
C ILE A 125 6.46 -25.21 21.50
N GLU A 126 6.98 -24.36 22.38
CA GLU A 126 6.11 -23.54 23.24
C GLU A 126 5.47 -22.43 22.40
N GLN A 127 4.14 -22.34 22.45
CA GLN A 127 3.38 -21.28 21.80
C GLN A 127 3.59 -19.96 22.54
N THR A 128 4.71 -19.30 22.29
CA THR A 128 5.05 -18.03 22.94
C THR A 128 4.95 -16.90 21.91
N TYR A 129 3.80 -16.24 21.89
CA TYR A 129 3.61 -15.07 21.04
C TYR A 129 4.30 -13.85 21.67
N ASP A 130 5.36 -13.34 21.03
CA ASP A 130 6.08 -12.14 21.49
C ASP A 130 5.33 -10.86 21.07
N PHE A 131 4.46 -10.38 21.95
CA PHE A 131 3.72 -9.14 21.73
C PHE A 131 4.63 -7.92 21.54
N ASP A 132 5.75 -7.84 22.27
CA ASP A 132 6.60 -6.65 22.32
C ASP A 132 7.44 -6.51 21.05
N GLN A 133 7.95 -7.62 20.53
CA GLN A 133 8.67 -7.62 19.26
C GLN A 133 7.73 -7.25 18.10
N ILE A 134 6.56 -7.89 18.03
CA ILE A 134 5.60 -7.65 16.94
C ILE A 134 5.05 -6.22 16.97
N GLU A 135 4.88 -5.63 18.16
CA GLU A 135 4.48 -4.22 18.28
C GLU A 135 5.57 -3.26 17.77
N LYS A 136 6.84 -3.52 18.05
CA LYS A 136 7.96 -2.74 17.49
C LYS A 136 8.01 -2.85 15.97
N GLU A 137 7.89 -4.05 15.42
CA GLU A 137 7.87 -4.28 13.97
C GLU A 137 6.72 -3.54 13.29
N ALA A 138 5.51 -3.60 13.85
CA ALA A 138 4.36 -2.87 13.35
C ALA A 138 4.58 -1.35 13.34
N HIS A 139 5.23 -0.82 14.38
CA HIS A 139 5.56 0.60 14.47
C HIS A 139 6.58 1.03 13.41
N PHE A 140 7.68 0.31 13.27
CA PHE A 140 8.71 0.62 12.27
C PHE A 140 8.19 0.49 10.84
N PHE A 141 7.38 -0.52 10.57
CA PHE A 141 6.78 -0.69 9.25
C PHE A 141 5.79 0.45 8.92
N TYR A 142 5.01 0.90 9.91
CA TYR A 142 4.15 2.06 9.74
C TYR A 142 4.96 3.32 9.41
N ILE A 143 6.03 3.61 10.17
CA ILE A 143 6.94 4.74 9.88
C ILE A 143 7.51 4.62 8.46
N GLY A 144 8.01 3.44 8.09
CA GLY A 144 8.55 3.18 6.76
C GLY A 144 7.54 3.47 5.65
N THR A 145 6.29 3.03 5.84
CA THR A 145 5.19 3.28 4.90
C THR A 145 4.92 4.77 4.73
N VAL A 146 4.86 5.53 5.84
CA VAL A 146 4.67 6.99 5.80
C VAL A 146 5.82 7.70 5.07
N VAL A 147 7.07 7.30 5.33
CA VAL A 147 8.25 7.87 4.65
C VAL A 147 8.21 7.61 3.15
N VAL A 148 7.87 6.39 2.72
CA VAL A 148 7.72 6.04 1.30
C VAL A 148 6.65 6.90 0.63
N ILE A 149 5.50 7.12 1.29
CA ILE A 149 4.43 7.98 0.76
C ILE A 149 4.93 9.42 0.57
N LEU A 150 5.67 9.98 1.54
CA LEU A 150 6.23 11.33 1.42
C LEU A 150 7.21 11.44 0.26
N ILE A 151 8.06 10.43 0.05
CA ILE A 151 8.99 10.39 -1.09
C ILE A 151 8.23 10.36 -2.42
N ILE A 152 7.09 9.65 -2.50
CA ILE A 152 6.25 9.60 -3.70
C ILE A 152 5.49 10.93 -3.92
N LEU A 153 5.18 11.66 -2.86
CA LEU A 153 4.47 12.94 -2.96
C LEU A 153 5.35 14.03 -3.62
N ILE A 154 6.66 14.00 -3.41
CA ILE A 154 7.58 15.05 -3.87
C ILE A 154 7.56 15.20 -5.41
N PRO A 155 7.74 14.15 -6.22
CA PRO A 155 7.68 14.27 -7.67
C PRO A 155 6.28 14.62 -8.16
N TYR A 156 5.24 14.13 -7.49
CA TYR A 156 3.87 14.48 -7.85
C TYR A 156 3.59 15.98 -7.65
N LEU A 157 4.05 16.55 -6.53
CA LEU A 157 3.99 17.98 -6.27
C LEU A 157 4.78 18.78 -7.31
N TYR A 158 5.98 18.32 -7.68
CA TYR A 158 6.78 18.96 -8.72
C TYR A 158 6.05 18.99 -10.07
N VAL A 159 5.44 17.87 -10.48
CA VAL A 159 4.68 17.79 -11.75
C VAL A 159 3.45 18.67 -11.70
N TYR A 160 2.75 18.72 -10.57
CA TYR A 160 1.66 19.67 -10.36
C TYR A 160 2.14 21.12 -10.53
N LEU A 161 3.21 21.53 -9.85
CA LEU A 161 3.78 22.88 -9.98
C LEU A 161 4.19 23.20 -11.42
N LYS A 162 4.72 22.21 -12.15
CA LYS A 162 5.00 22.35 -13.58
C LYS A 162 3.74 22.53 -14.41
N SER A 163 2.68 21.76 -14.13
CA SER A 163 1.39 21.83 -14.86
C SER A 163 0.68 23.18 -14.76
N VAL A 164 0.88 23.90 -13.66
CA VAL A 164 0.35 25.26 -13.44
C VAL A 164 1.34 26.37 -13.82
N GLY A 165 2.50 26.03 -14.37
CA GLY A 165 3.50 27.00 -14.84
C GLY A 165 4.37 27.63 -13.75
N LEU A 166 4.39 27.07 -12.53
CA LEU A 166 5.16 27.58 -11.40
C LEU A 166 6.60 27.03 -11.33
N SER A 167 6.85 25.82 -11.87
CA SER A 167 8.22 25.34 -12.10
C SER A 167 8.54 25.52 -13.58
N GLY A 168 9.50 26.40 -13.89
CA GLY A 168 9.80 26.91 -15.23
C GLY A 168 9.90 25.88 -16.37
N SER A 169 9.73 26.42 -17.59
CA SER A 169 9.82 25.76 -18.90
C SER A 169 11.03 24.84 -19.03
#